data_AF-A0A820K751-F1
#
_entry.id   AF-A0A820K751-F1
#
_cell.length_a   1.000
_cell.length_b   1.000
_cell.length_c   1.000
_cell.angle_alpha   90.00
_cell.angle_beta   90.00
_cell.angle_gamma   90.00
#
_symmetry.space_group_name_H-M   'P 1'
#
loop_
_entity.id
_entity.type
_entity.pdbx_description
1 polymer ?
#
loop_
_entity_poly.entity_id
_entity_poly.type
_entity_poly.pdbx_seq_one_letter_code
_entity_poly.pdbx_strand_id
1 'polypeptide(L)'
;MYNINVLFLIFNVILFKTTNSYTILNSISISINSSQIFQSSCSTYSPIPLIDPITVDIETLAEDLSACRYSSSDLVRWYLTRIDAVNRQGSHPLHAVIETNPDALEIANALDQERHINGSRSFLHGIPILIKDNIATYDKMETTAGSLALVGSRVPRDAFVVQQLRKAGAIILGKASLSEWSNFKSENVTRAGWSARGG
;
A
#
# COMPACT_ATOMS: atom_id res chain seq x y z
N MET A 1 -11.33 14.37 -22.86
CA MET A 1 -12.09 13.43 -22.03
C MET A 1 -11.13 12.35 -21.57
N TYR A 2 -10.48 12.54 -20.42
CA TYR A 2 -9.51 11.57 -19.91
C TYR A 2 -10.19 10.67 -18.89
N ASN A 3 -9.97 9.37 -19.07
CA ASN A 3 -10.59 8.27 -18.34
C ASN A 3 -10.51 8.46 -16.82
N ILE A 4 -11.67 8.30 -16.18
CA ILE A 4 -11.93 8.38 -14.74
C ILE A 4 -11.29 7.22 -13.93
N ASN A 5 -10.45 6.39 -14.54
CA ASN A 5 -9.95 5.14 -13.95
C ASN A 5 -8.85 5.29 -12.89
N VAL A 6 -8.32 6.50 -12.64
CA VAL A 6 -7.33 6.73 -11.57
C VAL A 6 -8.00 6.84 -10.19
N LEU A 7 -9.33 6.98 -10.13
CA LEU A 7 -10.08 7.10 -8.88
C LEU A 7 -10.58 5.76 -8.31
N PHE A 8 -10.29 4.63 -8.95
CA PHE A 8 -10.86 3.34 -8.54
C PHE A 8 -10.12 2.66 -7.37
N LEU A 9 -8.93 3.13 -7.00
CA LEU A 9 -8.12 2.52 -5.93
C LEU A 9 -8.40 3.03 -4.51
N ILE A 10 -9.40 3.91 -4.31
CA ILE A 10 -9.72 4.48 -2.98
C ILE A 10 -11.15 4.17 -2.48
N PHE A 11 -12.04 3.52 -3.26
CA PHE A 11 -13.46 3.48 -2.86
C PHE A 11 -14.23 2.14 -2.80
N ASN A 12 -13.63 0.96 -2.95
CA ASN A 12 -14.41 -0.28 -2.76
C ASN A 12 -13.64 -1.42 -2.07
N VAL A 13 -13.51 -1.34 -0.74
CA VAL A 13 -13.32 -2.55 0.11
C VAL A 13 -14.20 -2.40 1.36
N ILE A 14 -15.51 -2.38 1.17
CA ILE A 14 -16.49 -2.81 2.18
C ILE A 14 -17.62 -3.50 1.42
N LEU A 15 -17.59 -4.84 1.37
CA LEU A 15 -18.75 -5.71 1.57
C LEU A 15 -18.30 -7.18 1.56
N PHE A 16 -18.36 -7.75 2.76
CA PHE A 16 -18.28 -9.17 3.07
C PHE A 16 -19.20 -10.02 2.19
N LYS A 17 -18.73 -11.18 1.75
CA LYS A 17 -19.53 -12.41 1.80
C LYS A 17 -18.65 -13.60 2.18
N THR A 18 -19.02 -14.18 3.31
CA THR A 18 -18.53 -15.43 3.88
C THR A 18 -19.00 -16.62 3.05
N THR A 19 -18.16 -17.66 2.89
CA THR A 19 -18.52 -19.05 3.28
C THR A 19 -17.31 -19.98 3.16
N ASN A 20 -17.14 -20.78 4.22
CA ASN A 20 -16.21 -21.91 4.42
C ASN A 20 -16.29 -23.00 3.34
N SER A 21 -15.20 -23.75 3.11
CA SER A 21 -15.02 -25.13 3.61
C SER A 21 -13.79 -25.88 3.03
N TYR A 22 -13.04 -26.50 3.96
CA TYR A 22 -12.16 -27.70 3.99
C TYR A 22 -11.79 -28.45 2.69
N THR A 23 -10.59 -29.05 2.54
CA THR A 23 -10.24 -30.38 3.12
C THR A 23 -8.72 -30.67 2.98
N ILE A 24 -8.10 -31.19 4.04
CA ILE A 24 -6.73 -31.75 4.08
C ILE A 24 -6.81 -33.25 3.76
N LEU A 25 -5.95 -33.77 2.87
CA LEU A 25 -5.65 -35.21 2.82
C LEU A 25 -4.17 -35.51 2.54
N ASN A 26 -3.62 -36.29 3.47
CA ASN A 26 -2.70 -37.42 3.34
C ASN A 26 -1.25 -37.21 2.85
N SER A 27 -0.38 -37.18 3.87
CA SER A 27 0.83 -38.01 4.06
C SER A 27 1.41 -38.76 2.86
N ILE A 28 2.64 -38.38 2.50
CA ILE A 28 3.64 -39.30 1.93
C ILE A 28 4.95 -39.07 2.70
N SER A 29 5.43 -40.12 3.37
CA SER A 29 6.75 -40.18 3.97
C SER A 29 7.77 -40.48 2.87
N ILE A 30 8.63 -39.52 2.54
CA ILE A 30 9.84 -39.78 1.74
C ILE A 30 11.04 -39.40 2.60
N SER A 31 11.79 -40.42 3.03
CA SER A 31 13.11 -40.27 3.61
C SER A 31 14.10 -39.88 2.51
N ILE A 32 14.60 -38.66 2.54
CA ILE A 32 15.74 -38.25 1.71
C ILE A 32 16.85 -37.83 2.67
N ASN A 33 17.90 -38.64 2.70
CA ASN A 33 19.18 -38.27 3.31
C ASN A 33 19.91 -37.39 2.30
N SER A 34 20.04 -36.09 2.57
CA SER A 34 20.94 -35.23 1.83
C SER A 34 21.33 -34.03 2.69
N SER A 35 22.62 -33.91 2.94
CA SER A 35 23.31 -32.82 3.64
C SER A 35 23.25 -31.47 2.90
N GLN A 36 22.16 -31.17 2.20
CA GLN A 36 21.89 -29.91 1.49
C GLN A 36 20.37 -29.75 1.29
N ILE A 37 19.64 -29.23 2.28
CA ILE A 37 18.27 -28.74 2.10
C ILE A 37 18.17 -27.37 2.77
N PHE A 38 17.53 -26.42 2.07
CA PHE A 38 17.25 -25.02 2.40
C PHE A 38 18.26 -23.96 1.93
N GLN A 39 18.36 -23.83 0.61
CA GLN A 39 18.41 -22.50 -0.02
C GLN A 39 17.51 -22.49 -1.27
N SER A 40 16.19 -22.41 -1.06
CA SER A 40 15.32 -21.83 -2.08
C SER A 40 15.27 -20.32 -1.83
N SER A 41 16.40 -19.64 -2.06
CA SER A 41 16.42 -18.19 -2.11
C SER A 41 15.67 -17.77 -3.37
N CYS A 42 14.69 -16.88 -3.23
CA CYS A 42 14.15 -16.12 -4.35
C CYS A 42 15.28 -15.20 -4.88
N SER A 43 16.21 -15.76 -5.64
CA SER A 43 17.44 -15.11 -6.09
C SER A 43 17.47 -15.05 -7.61
N THR A 44 16.52 -14.33 -8.19
CA THR A 44 16.65 -13.65 -9.48
C THR A 44 15.69 -12.46 -9.48
N TYR A 45 16.18 -11.32 -8.99
CA TYR A 45 15.46 -10.05 -8.98
C TYR A 45 15.37 -9.56 -10.44
N SER A 46 14.23 -9.79 -11.10
CA SER A 46 13.96 -9.18 -12.41
C SER A 46 13.55 -7.73 -12.17
N PRO A 47 14.15 -6.74 -12.87
CA PRO A 47 13.73 -5.37 -12.70
C PRO A 47 12.36 -5.21 -13.35
N ILE A 48 11.37 -4.85 -12.51
CA ILE A 48 10.00 -4.46 -12.85
C ILE A 48 9.10 -5.67 -13.18
N PRO A 49 7.86 -5.71 -12.65
CA PRO A 49 6.94 -6.81 -12.90
C PRO A 49 6.68 -7.01 -14.40
N LEU A 50 6.43 -8.27 -14.79
CA LEU A 50 5.99 -8.67 -16.13
C LEU A 50 4.66 -7.98 -16.56
N ILE A 51 4.05 -7.23 -15.64
CA ILE A 51 2.73 -6.61 -15.69
C ILE A 51 2.89 -5.15 -15.22
N ASP A 52 2.20 -4.22 -15.86
CA ASP A 52 2.16 -2.81 -15.42
C ASP A 52 1.42 -2.69 -14.06
N PRO A 53 2.09 -2.27 -12.96
CA PRO A 53 1.46 -2.09 -11.65
C PRO A 53 0.33 -1.05 -11.63
N ILE A 54 0.14 -0.30 -12.71
CA ILE A 54 -0.91 0.69 -12.86
C ILE A 54 -2.25 0.04 -13.21
N THR A 55 -2.24 -1.09 -13.91
CA THR A 55 -3.46 -1.72 -14.46
C THR A 55 -3.81 -3.06 -13.82
N VAL A 56 -2.89 -3.62 -13.03
CA VAL A 56 -3.06 -4.90 -12.35
C VAL A 56 -4.05 -4.79 -11.19
N ASP A 57 -4.86 -5.82 -10.98
CA ASP A 57 -5.72 -5.93 -9.81
C ASP A 57 -4.96 -6.46 -8.59
N ILE A 58 -5.59 -6.33 -7.42
CA ILE A 58 -4.96 -6.70 -6.15
C ILE A 58 -4.78 -8.22 -5.98
N GLU A 59 -5.65 -9.02 -6.62
CA GLU A 59 -5.59 -10.48 -6.56
C GLU A 59 -4.33 -10.95 -7.28
N THR A 60 -4.10 -10.45 -8.49
CA THR A 60 -2.91 -10.74 -9.29
C THR A 60 -1.62 -10.28 -8.58
N LEU A 61 -1.62 -9.08 -7.96
CA LEU A 61 -0.48 -8.63 -7.15
C LEU A 61 -0.18 -9.59 -5.99
N ALA A 62 -1.22 -10.03 -5.27
CA ALA A 62 -1.05 -10.94 -4.14
C ALA A 62 -0.55 -12.32 -4.59
N GLU A 63 -1.02 -12.82 -5.72
CA GLU A 63 -0.56 -14.06 -6.35
C GLU A 63 0.92 -13.95 -6.76
N ASP A 64 1.31 -12.87 -7.41
CA ASP A 64 2.69 -12.65 -7.85
C ASP A 64 3.68 -12.52 -6.69
N LEU A 65 3.29 -11.84 -5.61
CA LEU A 65 4.07 -11.76 -4.37
C LEU A 65 4.21 -13.13 -3.72
N SER A 66 3.15 -13.95 -3.74
CA SER A 66 3.17 -15.31 -3.20
C SER A 66 4.02 -16.26 -4.06
N ALA A 67 3.98 -16.08 -5.37
CA ALA A 67 4.81 -16.79 -6.34
C ALA A 67 6.26 -16.26 -6.40
N CYS A 68 6.61 -15.27 -5.57
CA CYS A 68 7.93 -14.66 -5.50
C CYS A 68 8.42 -14.10 -6.86
N ARG A 69 7.51 -13.60 -7.71
CA ARG A 69 7.90 -12.94 -8.98
C ARG A 69 8.62 -11.62 -8.74
N TYR A 70 8.24 -10.95 -7.66
CA TYR A 70 8.87 -9.76 -7.10
C TYR A 70 8.52 -9.69 -5.62
N SER A 71 9.23 -8.85 -4.87
CA SER A 71 9.02 -8.65 -3.44
C SER A 71 8.09 -7.47 -3.16
N SER A 72 7.57 -7.35 -1.93
CA SER A 72 6.85 -6.15 -1.51
C SER A 72 7.76 -4.92 -1.49
N SER A 73 9.05 -5.11 -1.18
CA SER A 73 10.04 -4.03 -1.28
C SER A 73 10.24 -3.54 -2.72
N ASP A 74 10.14 -4.42 -3.73
CA ASP A 74 10.12 -4.03 -5.15
C ASP A 74 8.94 -3.17 -5.48
N LEU A 75 7.75 -3.64 -5.07
CA LEU A 75 6.50 -2.97 -5.37
C LEU A 75 6.47 -1.57 -4.73
N VAL A 76 6.93 -1.45 -3.48
CA VAL A 76 7.08 -0.15 -2.80
C VAL A 76 8.07 0.75 -3.53
N ARG A 77 9.26 0.24 -3.90
CA ARG A 77 10.27 1.02 -4.63
C ARG A 77 9.74 1.51 -5.96
N TRP A 78 9.00 0.67 -6.67
CA TRP A 78 8.37 0.99 -7.93
C TRP A 78 7.36 2.14 -7.76
N TYR A 79 6.45 2.04 -6.79
CA TYR A 79 5.46 3.09 -6.56
C TYR A 79 6.07 4.40 -6.06
N LEU A 80 7.09 4.35 -5.20
CA LEU A 80 7.82 5.56 -4.77
C LEU A 80 8.49 6.25 -5.96
N THR A 81 9.19 5.48 -6.81
CA THR A 81 9.79 6.01 -8.06
C THR A 81 8.73 6.64 -8.96
N ARG A 82 7.57 6.00 -9.08
CA ARG A 82 6.44 6.50 -9.87
C ARG A 82 5.87 7.80 -9.30
N ILE A 83 5.73 7.88 -7.98
CA ILE A 83 5.29 9.08 -7.26
C ILE A 83 6.26 10.23 -7.53
N ASP A 84 7.57 10.01 -7.37
CA ASP A 84 8.58 11.04 -7.61
C ASP A 84 8.52 11.60 -9.04
N ALA A 85 8.29 10.72 -10.02
CA ALA A 85 8.26 11.08 -11.43
C ALA A 85 7.06 11.97 -11.85
N VAL A 86 5.91 11.91 -11.18
CA VAL A 86 4.69 12.65 -11.62
C VAL A 86 3.96 13.45 -10.57
N ASN A 87 4.23 13.23 -9.29
CA ASN A 87 3.44 13.85 -8.24
C ASN A 87 3.74 15.35 -8.10
N ARG A 88 5.02 15.74 -8.21
CA ARG A 88 5.50 17.12 -8.05
C ARG A 88 6.29 17.66 -9.24
N GLN A 89 6.63 16.79 -10.21
CA GLN A 89 7.49 17.13 -11.34
C GLN A 89 6.71 17.15 -12.66
N GLY A 90 7.28 17.79 -13.68
CA GLY A 90 6.71 17.90 -15.03
C GLY A 90 5.78 19.11 -15.24
N SER A 91 5.29 19.29 -16.47
CA SER A 91 4.46 20.44 -16.84
C SER A 91 3.05 20.43 -16.22
N HIS A 92 2.60 19.26 -15.72
CA HIS A 92 1.29 19.05 -15.12
C HIS A 92 1.42 18.11 -13.91
N PRO A 93 1.97 18.59 -12.78
CA PRO A 93 2.12 17.76 -11.59
C PRO A 93 0.77 17.33 -11.03
N LEU A 94 0.68 16.10 -10.52
CA LEU A 94 -0.59 15.53 -10.05
C LEU A 94 -1.01 15.98 -8.64
N HIS A 95 -0.05 16.31 -7.75
CA HIS A 95 -0.31 16.65 -6.35
C HIS A 95 -1.20 15.63 -5.60
N ALA A 96 -1.16 14.36 -6.00
CA ALA A 96 -2.00 13.30 -5.47
C ALA A 96 -1.51 12.76 -4.11
N VAL A 97 -0.20 12.79 -3.86
CA VAL A 97 0.43 12.33 -2.61
C VAL A 97 0.97 13.53 -1.86
N ILE A 98 0.48 13.78 -0.64
CA ILE A 98 0.91 14.93 0.16
C ILE A 98 2.19 14.63 0.94
N GLU A 99 2.38 13.38 1.34
CA GLU A 99 3.52 12.91 2.14
C GLU A 99 3.71 11.40 1.92
N THR A 100 4.94 10.93 1.77
CA THR A 100 5.28 9.50 1.72
C THR A 100 5.72 9.01 3.09
N ASN A 101 5.49 7.73 3.39
CA ASN A 101 5.94 7.13 4.64
C ASN A 101 7.44 6.83 4.55
N PRO A 102 8.30 7.46 5.38
CA PRO A 102 9.74 7.21 5.35
C PRO A 102 10.11 5.77 5.73
N ASP A 103 9.24 5.08 6.48
CA ASP A 103 9.47 3.72 6.97
C ASP A 103 8.87 2.66 6.00
N ALA A 104 8.26 3.06 4.87
CA ALA A 104 7.56 2.13 3.96
C ALA A 104 8.43 0.97 3.44
N LEU A 105 9.69 1.25 3.07
CA LEU A 105 10.62 0.23 2.57
C LEU A 105 11.05 -0.75 3.69
N GLU A 106 11.28 -0.24 4.89
CA GLU A 106 11.63 -1.07 6.05
C GLU A 106 10.47 -2.02 6.40
N ILE A 107 9.24 -1.50 6.44
CA ILE A 107 8.02 -2.28 6.65
C ILE A 107 7.86 -3.35 5.56
N ALA A 108 8.11 -2.99 4.29
CA ALA A 108 8.02 -3.93 3.17
C ALA A 108 8.99 -5.10 3.32
N ASN A 109 10.25 -4.83 3.66
CA ASN A 109 11.27 -5.86 3.89
C ASN A 109 10.87 -6.80 5.04
N ALA A 110 10.32 -6.26 6.13
CA ALA A 110 9.85 -7.06 7.25
C ALA A 110 8.68 -7.98 6.86
N LEU A 111 7.74 -7.49 6.04
CA LEU A 111 6.62 -8.29 5.55
C LEU A 111 7.05 -9.34 4.52
N ASP A 112 8.07 -9.07 3.70
CA ASP A 112 8.68 -10.06 2.82
C ASP A 112 9.31 -11.19 3.65
N GLN A 113 10.09 -10.87 4.69
CA GLN A 113 10.64 -11.87 5.61
C GLN A 113 9.55 -12.67 6.31
N GLU A 114 8.51 -12.01 6.80
CA GLU A 114 7.37 -12.67 7.42
C GLU A 114 6.68 -13.63 6.45
N ARG A 115 6.49 -13.22 5.19
CA ARG A 115 5.88 -14.08 4.16
C ARG A 115 6.69 -15.37 3.98
N HIS A 116 8.02 -15.27 3.98
CA HIS A 116 8.90 -16.43 3.84
C HIS A 116 8.85 -17.38 5.04
N ILE A 117 8.68 -16.86 6.26
CA ILE A 117 8.76 -17.66 7.49
C ILE A 117 7.38 -18.20 7.90
N ASN A 118 6.35 -17.34 7.89
CA ASN A 118 5.03 -17.61 8.44
C ASN A 118 3.92 -17.69 7.38
N GLY A 119 4.22 -17.31 6.13
CA GLY A 119 3.22 -17.10 5.09
C GLY A 119 2.56 -15.73 5.15
N SER A 120 1.68 -15.46 4.19
CA SER A 120 0.93 -14.20 4.09
C SER A 120 -0.19 -14.12 5.12
N ARG A 121 -0.35 -12.96 5.79
CA ARG A 121 -1.46 -12.71 6.73
C ARG A 121 -2.83 -12.67 6.06
N SER A 122 -2.88 -12.15 4.83
CA SER A 122 -4.08 -11.98 4.02
C SER A 122 -3.70 -11.66 2.56
N PHE A 123 -4.69 -11.44 1.69
CA PHE A 123 -4.48 -10.89 0.34
C PHE A 123 -3.83 -9.50 0.31
N LEU A 124 -3.88 -8.75 1.42
CA LEU A 124 -3.22 -7.44 1.54
C LEU A 124 -1.76 -7.54 2.01
N HIS A 125 -1.25 -8.75 2.30
CA HIS A 125 0.07 -8.91 2.90
C HIS A 125 1.18 -8.41 1.97
N GLY A 126 1.77 -7.28 2.36
CA GLY A 126 2.83 -6.62 1.62
C GLY A 126 2.35 -5.78 0.43
N ILE A 127 1.05 -5.46 0.35
CA ILE A 127 0.49 -4.57 -0.66
C ILE A 127 0.56 -3.11 -0.18
N PRO A 128 1.19 -2.19 -0.95
CA PRO A 128 1.24 -0.78 -0.61
C PRO A 128 -0.07 -0.05 -0.92
N ILE A 129 -0.51 0.79 0.02
CA ILE A 129 -1.74 1.57 -0.07
C ILE A 129 -1.51 3.01 0.38
N LEU A 130 -2.19 3.96 -0.27
CA LEU A 130 -2.27 5.34 0.18
C LEU A 130 -3.51 5.54 1.06
N ILE A 131 -3.36 6.35 2.10
CA ILE A 131 -4.43 6.68 3.03
C ILE A 131 -4.69 8.18 2.98
N LYS A 132 -5.95 8.61 2.95
CA LYS A 132 -6.29 10.05 2.90
C LYS A 132 -5.74 10.79 4.13
N ASP A 133 -5.21 12.00 3.94
CA ASP A 133 -4.54 12.79 5.01
C ASP A 133 -5.46 13.28 6.15
N ASN A 134 -6.74 12.93 6.14
CA ASN A 134 -7.65 13.08 7.28
C ASN A 134 -7.82 11.80 8.11
N ILE A 135 -7.12 10.71 7.76
CA ILE A 135 -7.14 9.44 8.49
C ILE A 135 -5.84 9.32 9.31
N ALA A 136 -6.00 9.24 10.63
CA ALA A 136 -4.90 9.17 11.58
C ALA A 136 -4.03 7.92 11.36
N THR A 137 -2.72 8.13 11.22
CA THR A 137 -1.72 7.05 11.33
C THR A 137 -0.64 7.49 12.31
N TYR A 138 -0.22 6.59 13.18
CA TYR A 138 0.81 6.80 14.19
C TYR A 138 2.18 6.42 13.62
N ASP A 139 2.54 7.06 12.52
CA ASP A 139 3.83 6.92 11.82
C ASP A 139 4.64 8.21 11.92
N LYS A 140 5.81 8.24 11.28
CA LYS A 140 6.58 9.46 11.00
C LYS A 140 5.97 10.25 9.83
N MET A 141 4.65 10.37 9.80
CA MET A 141 3.88 11.16 8.85
C MET A 141 2.84 11.98 9.60
N GLU A 142 2.38 13.06 9.00
CA GLU A 142 1.37 13.93 9.59
C GLU A 142 -0.06 13.51 9.17
N THR A 143 -1.05 14.00 9.90
CA THR A 143 -2.47 13.87 9.54
C THR A 143 -3.08 15.25 9.67
N THR A 144 -3.17 15.97 8.55
CA THR A 144 -3.40 17.42 8.57
C THR A 144 -4.73 17.85 7.97
N ALA A 145 -5.52 16.92 7.41
CA ALA A 145 -6.69 17.23 6.60
C ALA A 145 -6.40 18.27 5.50
N GLY A 146 -5.17 18.30 4.99
CA GLY A 146 -4.66 19.28 4.02
C GLY A 146 -4.34 20.68 4.59
N SER A 147 -4.48 20.88 5.91
CA SER A 147 -4.37 22.21 6.53
C SER A 147 -3.03 22.47 7.20
N LEU A 148 -2.45 23.65 6.94
CA LEU A 148 -1.22 24.10 7.59
C LEU A 148 -1.37 24.25 9.11
N ALA A 149 -2.59 24.45 9.62
CA ALA A 149 -2.86 24.56 11.05
C ALA A 149 -2.53 23.28 11.84
N LEU A 150 -2.49 22.12 11.18
CA LEU A 150 -2.23 20.81 11.79
C LEU A 150 -0.83 20.27 11.50
N VAL A 151 0.01 21.01 10.76
CA VAL A 151 1.42 20.65 10.57
C VAL A 151 2.13 20.62 11.92
N GLY A 152 2.93 19.59 12.16
CA GLY A 152 3.57 19.33 13.46
C GLY A 152 2.67 18.64 14.49
N SER A 153 1.36 18.53 14.25
CA SER A 153 0.46 17.80 15.13
C SER A 153 0.80 16.31 15.16
N ARG A 154 0.56 15.67 16.30
CA ARG A 154 0.76 14.23 16.50
C ARG A 154 -0.54 13.61 16.95
N VAL A 155 -1.02 12.65 16.17
CA VAL A 155 -2.17 11.83 16.55
C VAL A 155 -1.75 10.90 17.70
N PRO A 156 -2.65 10.56 18.64
CA PRO A 156 -2.29 9.71 19.77
C PRO A 156 -2.19 8.22 19.42
N ARG A 157 -2.75 7.80 18.27
CA ARG A 157 -2.80 6.41 17.79
C ARG A 157 -3.29 6.34 16.35
N ASP A 158 -3.12 5.16 15.74
CA ASP A 158 -3.76 4.81 14.46
C ASP A 158 -5.29 4.89 14.55
N ALA A 159 -5.92 5.36 13.46
CA ALA A 159 -7.34 5.13 13.23
C ALA A 159 -7.65 3.63 13.18
N PHE A 160 -8.86 3.24 13.58
CA PHE A 160 -9.25 1.82 13.61
C PHE A 160 -9.06 1.12 12.26
N VAL A 161 -9.44 1.77 11.15
CA VAL A 161 -9.24 1.21 9.80
C VAL A 161 -7.77 0.94 9.49
N VAL A 162 -6.86 1.83 9.91
CA VAL A 162 -5.41 1.66 9.72
C VAL A 162 -4.91 0.47 10.51
N GLN A 163 -5.38 0.29 11.76
CA GLN A 163 -5.04 -0.88 12.56
C GLN A 163 -5.46 -2.19 11.86
N GLN A 164 -6.65 -2.21 11.26
CA GLN A 164 -7.14 -3.39 10.53
C GLN A 164 -6.32 -3.66 9.27
N LEU A 165 -5.95 -2.63 8.52
CA LEU A 165 -5.08 -2.74 7.34
C LEU A 165 -3.70 -3.29 7.72
N ARG A 166 -3.10 -2.80 8.81
CA ARG A 166 -1.81 -3.31 9.32
C ARG A 166 -1.91 -4.76 9.79
N LYS A 167 -2.99 -5.12 10.49
CA LYS A 167 -3.26 -6.52 10.87
C LYS A 167 -3.36 -7.44 9.65
N ALA A 168 -3.95 -6.95 8.55
CA ALA A 168 -4.00 -7.68 7.28
C ALA A 168 -2.65 -7.73 6.54
N GLY A 169 -1.65 -6.97 6.98
CA GLY A 169 -0.32 -6.90 6.37
C GLY A 169 -0.17 -5.85 5.28
N ALA A 170 -1.09 -4.89 5.16
CA ALA A 170 -0.95 -3.80 4.20
C ALA A 170 0.16 -2.82 4.60
N ILE A 171 0.85 -2.25 3.61
CA ILE A 171 1.88 -1.24 3.80
C ILE A 171 1.26 0.14 3.58
N ILE A 172 1.23 0.98 4.61
CA ILE A 172 0.82 2.38 4.43
C ILE A 172 1.96 3.13 3.74
N LEU A 173 1.83 3.31 2.43
CA LEU A 173 2.84 3.93 1.56
C LEU A 173 2.98 5.43 1.82
N GLY A 174 1.89 6.09 2.22
CA GLY A 174 1.86 7.53 2.37
C GLY A 174 0.45 8.09 2.58
N LYS A 175 0.39 9.41 2.59
CA LYS A 175 -0.82 10.21 2.71
C LYS A 175 -1.26 10.73 1.34
N ALA A 176 -2.50 10.45 0.96
CA ALA A 176 -3.12 11.02 -0.22
C ALA A 176 -3.63 12.45 0.08
N SER A 177 -3.49 13.32 -0.92
CA SER A 177 -4.04 14.69 -0.90
C SER A 177 -5.57 14.67 -0.89
N LEU A 178 -6.16 15.81 -0.52
CA LEU A 178 -7.60 16.01 -0.43
C LEU A 178 -7.95 17.49 -0.56
N SER A 179 -9.22 17.78 -0.85
CA SER A 179 -9.78 19.09 -0.55
C SER A 179 -9.63 19.39 0.95
N GLU A 180 -9.07 20.55 1.28
CA GLU A 180 -8.84 20.97 2.67
C GLU A 180 -10.12 20.85 3.52
N TRP A 181 -9.98 20.34 4.75
CA TRP A 181 -11.11 20.06 5.65
C TRP A 181 -12.19 19.18 5.02
N SER A 182 -11.80 18.25 4.15
CA SER A 182 -12.72 17.40 3.40
C SER A 182 -13.79 18.18 2.63
N ASN A 183 -13.41 19.34 2.07
CA ASN A 183 -14.30 20.25 1.33
C ASN A 183 -15.36 20.95 2.22
N PHE A 184 -15.13 21.03 3.53
CA PHE A 184 -16.03 21.69 4.49
C PHE A 184 -15.41 22.95 5.10
N LYS A 185 -14.71 23.73 4.26
CA LYS A 185 -13.99 24.95 4.65
C LYS A 185 -14.77 26.24 4.35
N SER A 186 -15.51 26.28 3.25
CA SER A 186 -16.31 27.46 2.86
C SER A 186 -17.55 27.06 2.06
N GLU A 187 -18.59 27.91 2.12
CA GLU A 187 -19.81 27.77 1.32
C GLU A 187 -19.56 28.05 -0.17
N ASN A 188 -18.55 28.85 -0.49
CA ASN A 188 -18.07 29.05 -1.85
C ASN A 188 -17.27 27.84 -2.32
N VAL A 189 -17.34 27.52 -3.62
CA VAL A 189 -16.64 26.39 -4.24
C VAL A 189 -15.13 26.52 -4.01
N THR A 190 -14.61 25.74 -3.06
CA THR A 190 -13.18 25.42 -3.03
C THR A 190 -12.85 24.57 -4.25
N ARG A 191 -11.73 24.86 -4.91
CA ARG A 191 -11.25 24.04 -6.04
C ARG A 191 -11.13 22.59 -5.55
N ALA A 192 -11.89 21.67 -6.14
CA ALA A 192 -11.86 20.27 -5.73
C ALA A 192 -10.44 19.71 -5.79
N GLY A 193 -10.00 19.03 -4.73
CA GLY A 193 -8.65 18.49 -4.58
C GLY A 193 -7.62 19.47 -4.04
N TRP A 194 -7.93 20.77 -3.94
CA TRP A 194 -6.98 21.77 -3.44
C TRP A 194 -6.90 21.78 -1.91
N SER A 195 -5.68 21.88 -1.38
CA SER A 195 -5.44 22.21 0.02
C SER A 195 -4.18 23.05 0.21
N ALA A 196 -4.13 23.83 1.28
CA ALA A 196 -2.99 24.73 1.55
C ALA A 196 -1.66 23.98 1.67
N ARG A 197 -1.67 22.76 2.23
CA ARG A 197 -0.48 21.91 2.33
C ARG A 197 -0.21 21.10 1.05
N GLY A 198 -1.26 20.66 0.34
CA GLY A 198 -1.15 19.81 -0.84
C GLY A 198 -0.71 20.54 -2.11
N GLY A 199 -1.07 21.83 -2.23
CA GLY A 199 -0.88 22.63 -3.44
C GLY A 199 -2.05 22.50 -4.41
#